data_AF-A0AAD8CP84-F1
#
_entry.id   AF-A0AAD8CP84-F1
#
_cell.length_a   1.000
_cell.length_b   1.000
_cell.length_c   1.000
_cell.angle_alpha   90.00
_cell.angle_beta   90.00
_cell.angle_gamma   90.00
#
_symmetry.space_group_name_H-M   'P 1'
#
loop_
_entity.id
_entity.type
_entity.pdbx_description
1 polymer ?
#
loop_
_entity_poly.entity_id
_entity_poly.type
_entity_poly.pdbx_seq_one_letter_code
_entity_poly.pdbx_strand_id
1 'polypeptide(L)'
;MKLREQLRCKNLHEFLKELSPAVLDRLYNHPATCLAVFRELPQLAKNYVMRMLFLEQPLPQAAVAYWVKKENQKEHEESTGVLSGLRLWHTQQLPGGLQGLILNPIFKDNLRIALLGGGKAWADDTSQFGPDKHARDIDSLDKYAIERWEVILHFMVGSPSAAVSQDLAQLLIQAGLMRSEAGDAPCITSAGFQFLLLDTASQLWYFTLQYLKTAESRGMDLVEILSFLFQLSFSTLGRDYSVEGMSDSLLTFLQHLREFGLVFQRKRKSRRYYPTRLAINLAAGVSGTSVDAHNQGFVVVETNYRIYAYTESELQIALVALFSELLYRFPNLIVAQVSRESVQQAIANGITAEQIIHFLRTRAHPVMLKQTPVLPPTITDQIALWELERDRLQFSEGVLYNQFLSQVDFEVLRNHAKDLGVLIWENPQNRVMVVTQAGHSDVKKFWKRQKH
;
A
#
# COMPACT_ATOMS: atom_id res chain seq x y z
N MET A 1 13.19 20.16 -5.71
CA MET A 1 13.15 19.07 -4.71
C MET A 1 11.78 18.41 -4.81
N LYS A 2 11.61 17.39 -5.66
CA LYS A 2 10.35 16.63 -5.69
C LYS A 2 10.25 15.91 -4.34
N LEU A 3 9.19 16.15 -3.55
CA LEU A 3 8.91 15.33 -2.37
C LEU A 3 8.82 13.88 -2.86
N ARG A 4 9.84 13.10 -2.54
CA ARG A 4 9.96 11.69 -2.93
C ARG A 4 8.88 10.94 -2.16
N GLU A 5 7.90 10.41 -2.87
CA GLU A 5 6.72 9.75 -2.29
C GLU A 5 7.15 8.52 -1.49
N GLN A 6 7.06 8.60 -0.16
CA GLN A 6 7.09 7.41 0.68
C GLN A 6 5.77 6.68 0.48
N LEU A 7 5.83 5.38 0.18
CA LEU A 7 4.66 4.53 0.04
C LEU A 7 3.92 4.46 1.38
N ARG A 8 2.86 5.26 1.50
CA ARG A 8 1.97 5.26 2.67
C ARG A 8 0.93 4.17 2.49
N CYS A 9 1.05 3.11 3.27
CA CYS A 9 -0.02 2.14 3.42
C CYS A 9 -1.21 2.83 4.08
N LYS A 10 -2.26 3.11 3.29
CA LYS A 10 -3.49 3.67 3.83
C LYS A 10 -4.12 2.65 4.78
N ASN A 11 -4.54 3.12 5.96
CA ASN A 11 -5.32 2.30 6.87
C ASN A 11 -6.70 2.01 6.28
N LEU A 12 -7.35 0.92 6.71
CA LEU A 12 -8.72 0.60 6.29
C LEU A 12 -9.67 1.80 6.47
N HIS A 13 -9.53 2.53 7.58
CA HIS A 13 -10.32 3.73 7.85
C HIS A 13 -10.13 4.83 6.79
N GLU A 14 -8.92 5.04 6.31
CA GLU A 14 -8.63 6.05 5.29
C GLU A 14 -9.25 5.65 3.96
N PHE A 15 -9.17 4.36 3.61
CA PHE A 15 -9.83 3.85 2.41
C PHE A 15 -11.35 3.99 2.48
N LEU A 16 -11.98 3.60 3.60
CA LEU A 16 -13.44 3.71 3.76
C LEU A 16 -13.93 5.16 3.74
N LYS A 17 -13.12 6.13 4.22
CA LYS A 17 -13.44 7.56 4.15
C LYS A 17 -13.45 8.12 2.73
N GLU A 18 -12.73 7.50 1.79
CA GLU A 18 -12.71 7.91 0.37
C GLU A 18 -13.96 7.46 -0.38
N LEU A 19 -14.71 6.49 0.15
CA LEU A 19 -15.89 5.93 -0.50
C LEU A 19 -17.10 6.88 -0.42
N SER A 20 -17.97 6.78 -1.43
CA SER A 20 -19.21 7.55 -1.44
C SER A 20 -20.18 7.06 -0.36
N PRO A 21 -21.08 7.92 0.13
CA PRO A 21 -22.02 7.57 1.20
C PRO A 21 -22.95 6.41 0.84
N ALA A 22 -23.42 6.37 -0.41
CA ALA A 22 -24.30 5.32 -0.90
C ALA A 22 -23.61 3.95 -0.89
N VAL A 23 -22.30 3.90 -1.16
CA VAL A 23 -21.50 2.67 -1.09
C VAL A 23 -21.33 2.23 0.36
N LEU A 24 -21.10 3.15 1.29
CA LEU A 24 -20.99 2.84 2.73
C LEU A 24 -22.29 2.28 3.31
N ASP A 25 -23.44 2.88 2.97
CA ASP A 25 -24.73 2.38 3.45
C ASP A 25 -25.03 0.97 2.91
N ARG A 26 -24.71 0.71 1.63
CA ARG A 26 -24.80 -0.65 1.05
C ARG A 26 -23.84 -1.63 1.72
N LEU A 27 -22.64 -1.18 2.06
CA LEU A 27 -21.63 -1.99 2.71
C LEU A 27 -22.02 -2.37 4.16
N TYR A 28 -22.66 -1.45 4.89
CA TYR A 28 -23.19 -1.68 6.24
C TYR A 28 -24.43 -2.58 6.28
N ASN A 29 -25.04 -2.92 5.14
CA ASN A 29 -26.08 -3.96 5.12
C ASN A 29 -25.54 -5.35 5.44
N HIS A 30 -24.22 -5.55 5.34
CA HIS A 30 -23.59 -6.83 5.64
C HIS A 30 -23.05 -6.87 7.08
N PRO A 31 -23.49 -7.84 7.91
CA PRO A 31 -23.05 -7.96 9.31
C PRO A 31 -21.53 -8.14 9.47
N ALA A 32 -20.89 -8.88 8.57
CA ALA A 32 -19.44 -9.10 8.59
C ALA A 32 -18.66 -7.78 8.46
N THR A 33 -19.10 -6.90 7.56
CA THR A 33 -18.47 -5.58 7.41
C THR A 33 -18.65 -4.73 8.66
N CYS A 34 -19.83 -4.74 9.27
CA CYS A 34 -20.09 -3.99 10.49
C CYS A 34 -19.15 -4.42 11.63
N LEU A 35 -18.93 -5.74 11.78
CA LEU A 35 -18.00 -6.28 12.77
C LEU A 35 -16.54 -5.95 12.43
N ALA A 36 -16.13 -6.03 11.16
CA ALA A 36 -14.77 -5.70 10.74
C ALA A 36 -14.46 -4.22 11.00
N VAL A 37 -15.36 -3.32 10.62
CA VAL A 37 -15.21 -1.88 10.89
C VAL A 37 -15.18 -1.63 12.39
N PHE A 38 -16.06 -2.26 13.18
CA PHE A 38 -16.03 -2.13 14.63
C PHE A 38 -14.72 -2.63 15.26
N ARG A 39 -14.10 -3.71 14.75
CA ARG A 39 -12.82 -4.22 15.24
C ARG A 39 -11.67 -3.24 15.02
N GLU A 40 -11.67 -2.50 13.93
CA GLU A 40 -10.59 -1.56 13.60
C GLU A 40 -10.72 -0.22 14.34
N LEU A 41 -11.91 0.12 14.87
CA LEU A 41 -12.11 1.39 15.56
C LEU A 41 -11.16 1.60 16.76
N PRO A 42 -10.79 2.86 17.05
CA PRO A 42 -10.10 3.23 18.29
C PRO A 42 -10.87 2.76 19.54
N GLN A 43 -10.15 2.50 20.63
CA GLN A 43 -10.75 1.93 21.84
C GLN A 43 -11.90 2.80 22.41
N LEU A 44 -11.76 4.12 22.37
CA LEU A 44 -12.82 5.05 22.80
C LEU A 44 -14.04 4.99 21.87
N ALA A 45 -13.82 4.94 20.56
CA ALA A 45 -14.89 4.81 19.57
C ALA A 45 -15.68 3.50 19.75
N LYS A 46 -14.99 2.37 20.02
CA LYS A 46 -15.63 1.09 20.37
C LYS A 46 -16.54 1.21 21.58
N ASN A 47 -16.06 1.87 22.65
CA ASN A 47 -16.83 2.07 23.87
C ASN A 47 -18.09 2.92 23.61
N TYR A 48 -18.00 3.95 22.77
CA TYR A 48 -19.16 4.77 22.41
C TYR A 48 -20.19 3.96 21.63
N VAL A 49 -19.75 3.23 20.60
CA VAL A 49 -20.64 2.38 19.79
C VAL A 49 -21.33 1.34 20.68
N MET A 50 -20.59 0.66 21.56
CA MET A 50 -21.17 -0.34 22.48
C MET A 50 -22.18 0.24 23.46
N ARG A 51 -21.91 1.45 23.98
CA ARG A 51 -22.88 2.15 24.84
C ARG A 51 -24.14 2.51 24.08
N MET A 52 -24.01 3.00 22.85
CA MET A 52 -25.11 3.47 22.01
C MET A 52 -25.90 2.35 21.31
N LEU A 53 -25.33 1.14 21.20
CA LEU A 53 -25.91 0.03 20.45
C LEU A 53 -27.33 -0.35 20.90
N PHE A 54 -27.64 -0.17 22.18
CA PHE A 54 -28.94 -0.51 22.76
C PHE A 54 -29.84 0.71 23.03
N LEU A 55 -29.39 1.93 22.69
CA LEU A 55 -30.20 3.13 22.82
C LEU A 55 -31.03 3.36 21.56
N GLU A 56 -32.32 3.60 21.75
CA GLU A 56 -33.22 4.06 20.68
C GLU A 56 -33.27 5.59 20.55
N GLN A 57 -32.87 6.32 21.61
CA GLN A 57 -32.90 7.78 21.61
C GLN A 57 -31.52 8.41 21.31
N PRO A 58 -31.48 9.56 20.61
CA PRO A 58 -30.24 10.28 20.38
C PRO A 58 -29.66 10.82 21.69
N LEU A 59 -28.34 10.71 21.84
CA LEU A 59 -27.63 11.20 23.03
C LEU A 59 -27.08 12.61 22.79
N PRO A 60 -27.24 13.57 23.73
CA PRO A 60 -26.63 14.88 23.60
C PRO A 60 -25.10 14.81 23.46
N GLN A 61 -24.52 15.55 22.51
CA GLN A 61 -23.07 15.56 22.28
C GLN A 61 -22.28 15.94 23.54
N ALA A 62 -22.82 16.86 24.35
CA ALA A 62 -22.22 17.26 25.62
C ALA A 62 -22.11 16.09 26.62
N ALA A 63 -23.06 15.15 26.61
CA ALA A 63 -23.02 13.97 27.48
C ALA A 63 -21.92 12.99 27.06
N VAL A 64 -21.68 12.84 25.75
CA VAL A 64 -20.60 11.99 25.21
C VAL A 64 -19.24 12.60 25.55
N ALA A 65 -19.08 13.92 25.45
CA ALA A 65 -17.86 14.62 25.86
C ALA A 65 -17.58 14.45 27.36
N TYR A 66 -18.63 14.41 28.20
CA TYR A 66 -18.49 14.22 29.65
C TYR A 66 -18.00 12.82 30.04
N TRP A 67 -18.10 11.81 29.16
CA TRP A 67 -17.58 10.47 29.44
C TRP A 67 -16.06 10.38 29.48
N VAL A 68 -15.34 11.40 29.00
CA VAL A 68 -13.88 11.43 28.92
C VAL A 68 -13.33 12.44 29.91
N LYS A 69 -12.24 12.09 30.58
CA LYS A 69 -11.52 13.02 31.46
C LYS A 69 -10.83 14.10 30.61
N LYS A 70 -10.67 15.30 31.17
CA LYS A 70 -10.07 16.45 30.47
C LYS A 70 -8.67 16.18 29.88
N GLU A 71 -7.92 15.24 30.46
CA GLU A 71 -6.58 14.84 29.99
C GLU A 71 -6.59 14.15 28.62
N ASN A 72 -7.67 13.43 28.26
CA ASN A 72 -7.77 12.63 27.03
C ASN A 72 -8.69 13.28 25.97
N GLN A 73 -8.89 14.60 26.03
CA GLN A 73 -9.79 15.30 25.13
C GLN A 73 -9.36 15.19 23.65
N LYS A 74 -8.04 15.13 23.38
CA LYS A 74 -7.51 14.96 22.03
C LYS A 74 -7.90 13.62 21.40
N GLU A 75 -7.84 12.52 22.17
CA GLU A 75 -8.24 11.19 21.72
C GLU A 75 -9.75 11.10 21.46
N HIS A 76 -10.53 11.88 22.23
CA HIS A 76 -11.97 12.03 22.02
C HIS A 76 -12.27 12.73 20.68
N GLU A 77 -11.60 13.85 20.39
CA GLU A 77 -11.75 14.57 19.12
C GLU A 77 -11.34 13.70 17.91
N GLU A 78 -10.26 12.94 18.03
CA GLU A 78 -9.84 12.00 16.99
C GLU A 78 -10.87 10.88 16.79
N SER A 79 -11.30 10.23 17.87
CA SER A 79 -12.28 9.13 17.81
C SER A 79 -13.63 9.58 17.27
N THR A 80 -14.08 10.78 17.65
CA THR A 80 -15.33 11.35 17.15
C THR A 80 -15.23 11.72 15.67
N GLY A 81 -14.09 12.26 15.24
CA GLY A 81 -13.78 12.53 13.83
C GLY A 81 -13.70 11.27 12.97
N VAL A 82 -13.19 10.15 13.51
CA VAL A 82 -13.21 8.84 12.84
C VAL A 82 -14.65 8.33 12.68
N LEU A 83 -15.46 8.36 13.75
CA LEU A 83 -16.86 7.91 13.72
C LEU A 83 -17.72 8.74 12.77
N SER A 84 -17.56 10.06 12.74
CA SER A 84 -18.26 10.93 11.79
C SER A 84 -17.76 10.74 10.36
N GLY A 85 -16.44 10.56 10.18
CA GLY A 85 -15.84 10.32 8.85
C GLY A 85 -16.31 9.02 8.21
N LEU A 86 -16.55 7.98 9.01
CA LEU A 86 -17.11 6.69 8.56
C LEU A 86 -18.66 6.70 8.52
N ARG A 87 -19.32 7.80 8.90
CA ARG A 87 -20.79 7.90 8.97
C ARG A 87 -21.45 6.81 9.82
N LEU A 88 -20.75 6.39 10.87
CA LEU A 88 -21.27 5.41 11.84
C LEU A 88 -22.32 6.04 12.76
N TRP A 89 -22.24 7.35 12.96
CA TRP A 89 -23.28 8.15 13.62
C TRP A 89 -23.58 9.42 12.85
N HIS A 90 -24.75 9.98 13.11
CA HIS A 90 -25.23 11.22 12.52
C HIS A 90 -25.63 12.20 13.62
N THR A 91 -25.45 13.49 13.34
CA THR A 91 -25.94 14.56 14.21
C THR A 91 -27.40 14.84 13.89
N GLN A 92 -28.27 14.69 14.89
CA GLN A 92 -29.69 14.99 14.81
C GLN A 92 -30.03 16.08 15.82
N GLN A 93 -30.88 17.03 15.45
CA GLN A 93 -31.34 18.04 16.41
C GLN A 93 -32.36 17.44 17.38
N LEU A 94 -32.08 17.57 18.67
CA LEU A 94 -32.99 17.19 19.75
C LEU A 94 -34.00 18.32 20.00
N PRO A 95 -35.18 18.01 20.60
CA PRO A 95 -36.11 19.01 21.08
C PRO A 95 -35.39 19.95 22.06
N GLY A 96 -35.33 21.25 21.74
CA GLY A 96 -34.57 22.25 22.50
C GLY A 96 -33.29 22.78 21.83
N GLY A 97 -33.03 22.42 20.57
CA GLY A 97 -31.91 22.99 19.77
C GLY A 97 -30.54 22.39 20.08
N LEU A 98 -30.46 21.41 20.98
CA LEU A 98 -29.24 20.68 21.28
C LEU A 98 -28.92 19.66 20.18
N GLN A 99 -27.64 19.48 19.89
CA GLN A 99 -27.17 18.45 18.97
C GLN A 99 -27.12 17.09 19.68
N GLY A 100 -27.93 16.15 19.19
CA GLY A 100 -27.92 14.75 19.56
C GLY A 100 -27.10 13.92 18.56
N LEU A 101 -26.50 12.85 19.05
CA LEU A 101 -25.78 11.85 18.26
C LEU A 101 -26.62 10.58 18.24
N ILE A 102 -26.85 10.04 17.05
CA ILE A 102 -27.53 8.76 16.83
C ILE A 102 -26.68 7.87 15.92
N LEU A 103 -26.57 6.58 16.25
CA LEU A 103 -25.90 5.63 15.37
C LEU A 103 -26.69 5.47 14.06
N ASN A 104 -26.00 5.16 12.96
CA ASN A 104 -26.66 4.77 11.72
C ASN A 104 -27.53 3.51 12.00
N PRO A 105 -28.85 3.55 11.74
CA PRO A 105 -29.74 2.44 12.06
C PRO A 105 -29.33 1.14 11.37
N ILE A 106 -28.88 1.22 10.11
CA ILE A 106 -28.44 0.04 9.34
C ILE A 106 -27.24 -0.63 10.02
N PHE A 107 -26.24 0.18 10.41
CA PHE A 107 -25.06 -0.31 11.11
C PHE A 107 -25.40 -0.86 12.49
N LYS A 108 -26.28 -0.19 13.24
CA LYS A 108 -26.74 -0.59 14.57
C LYS A 108 -27.39 -1.97 14.53
N ASP A 109 -28.33 -2.19 13.61
CA ASP A 109 -29.06 -3.45 13.49
C ASP A 109 -28.14 -4.61 13.05
N ASN A 110 -27.29 -4.38 12.05
CA ASN A 110 -26.37 -5.42 11.57
C ASN A 110 -25.23 -5.73 12.54
N LEU A 111 -24.76 -4.74 13.31
CA LEU A 111 -23.80 -4.98 14.40
C LEU A 111 -24.45 -5.77 15.54
N ARG A 112 -25.72 -5.48 15.87
CA ARG A 112 -26.49 -6.24 16.87
C ARG A 112 -26.66 -7.70 16.46
N ILE A 113 -27.00 -7.94 15.19
CA ILE A 113 -27.08 -9.27 14.57
C ILE A 113 -25.72 -9.99 14.69
N ALA A 114 -24.62 -9.32 14.36
CA ALA A 114 -23.28 -9.90 14.43
C ALA A 114 -22.84 -10.27 15.87
N LEU A 115 -23.23 -9.48 16.87
CA LEU A 115 -22.81 -9.69 18.27
C LEU A 115 -23.70 -10.65 19.06
N LEU A 116 -25.01 -10.57 18.91
CA LEU A 116 -25.98 -11.34 19.71
C LEU A 116 -26.41 -12.65 19.03
N GLY A 117 -26.01 -12.85 17.78
CA GLY A 117 -26.47 -13.98 16.98
C GLY A 117 -27.87 -13.71 16.42
N GLY A 118 -27.94 -13.50 15.12
CA GLY A 118 -29.17 -13.33 14.35
C GLY A 118 -28.84 -13.35 12.86
N GLY A 119 -29.84 -13.56 12.01
CA GLY A 119 -29.65 -13.57 10.55
C GLY A 119 -29.08 -14.87 9.97
N LYS A 120 -28.67 -14.83 8.69
CA LYS A 120 -28.10 -15.99 7.98
C LYS A 120 -26.72 -16.32 8.55
N ALA A 121 -26.46 -17.61 8.80
CA ALA A 121 -25.15 -18.07 9.24
C ALA A 121 -24.08 -17.70 8.20
N TRP A 122 -22.93 -17.18 8.66
CA TRP A 122 -21.82 -16.75 7.78
C TRP A 122 -21.08 -17.92 7.14
N ALA A 123 -21.14 -19.09 7.78
CA ALA A 123 -20.68 -20.33 7.21
C ALA A 123 -21.91 -21.06 6.68
N ASP A 124 -22.03 -21.14 5.36
CA ASP A 124 -22.94 -22.09 4.76
C ASP A 124 -22.56 -23.49 5.24
N ASP A 125 -23.57 -24.26 5.62
CA ASP A 125 -23.41 -25.54 6.26
C ASP A 125 -22.82 -26.53 5.25
N THR A 126 -21.49 -26.71 5.27
CA THR A 126 -20.78 -27.71 4.44
C THR A 126 -21.14 -29.15 4.80
N SER A 127 -21.99 -29.33 5.82
CA SER A 127 -22.65 -30.58 6.22
C SER A 127 -23.32 -31.31 5.04
N GLN A 128 -23.76 -30.58 4.01
CA GLN A 128 -24.37 -31.16 2.81
C GLN A 128 -23.39 -31.94 1.91
N PHE A 129 -22.09 -31.68 1.98
CA PHE A 129 -21.11 -32.27 1.06
C PHE A 129 -20.33 -33.46 1.65
N GLY A 130 -20.52 -33.79 2.94
CA GLY A 130 -19.78 -34.84 3.65
C GLY A 130 -18.31 -34.47 3.98
N PRO A 131 -17.62 -35.29 4.80
CA PRO A 131 -16.24 -35.02 5.21
C PRO A 131 -15.29 -35.03 4.00
N ASP A 132 -14.42 -34.03 3.90
CA ASP A 132 -13.42 -33.96 2.83
C ASP A 132 -12.38 -35.09 3.00
N LYS A 133 -12.31 -36.00 2.02
CA LYS A 133 -11.28 -37.05 1.95
C LYS A 133 -9.86 -36.50 1.89
N HIS A 134 -9.69 -35.22 1.55
CA HIS A 134 -8.40 -34.54 1.46
C HIS A 134 -8.38 -33.23 2.25
N ALA A 135 -8.98 -33.23 3.45
CA ALA A 135 -8.81 -32.16 4.40
C ALA A 135 -7.31 -31.84 4.56
N ARG A 136 -6.98 -30.56 4.53
CA ARG A 136 -5.60 -30.08 4.65
C ARG A 136 -5.35 -29.63 6.07
N ASP A 137 -4.22 -30.07 6.60
CA ASP A 137 -3.75 -29.61 7.90
C ASP A 137 -3.40 -28.12 7.83
N ILE A 138 -3.57 -27.43 8.96
CA ILE A 138 -3.32 -26.00 9.10
C ILE A 138 -1.88 -25.65 8.67
N ASP A 139 -0.89 -26.47 9.05
CA ASP A 139 0.52 -26.26 8.69
C ASP A 139 0.75 -26.38 7.17
N SER A 140 -0.01 -27.23 6.49
CA SER A 140 0.07 -27.36 5.03
C SER A 140 -0.54 -26.17 4.30
N LEU A 141 -1.61 -25.57 4.86
CA LEU A 141 -2.22 -24.35 4.35
C LEU A 141 -1.30 -23.14 4.55
N ASP A 142 -0.60 -23.08 5.68
CA ASP A 142 0.36 -22.01 5.97
C ASP A 142 1.55 -22.05 5.00
N LYS A 143 2.14 -23.24 4.78
CA LYS A 143 3.22 -23.41 3.79
C LYS A 143 2.78 -23.03 2.38
N TYR A 144 1.60 -23.50 1.97
CA TYR A 144 1.01 -23.13 0.68
C TYR A 144 0.84 -21.61 0.53
N ALA A 145 0.34 -20.92 1.56
CA ALA A 145 0.10 -19.49 1.51
C ALA A 145 1.41 -18.71 1.34
N ILE A 146 2.45 -19.10 2.10
CA ILE A 146 3.77 -18.46 2.04
C ILE A 146 4.43 -18.71 0.69
N GLU A 147 4.50 -19.96 0.21
CA GLU A 147 5.12 -20.30 -1.08
C GLU A 147 4.47 -19.52 -2.24
N ARG A 148 3.14 -19.41 -2.25
CA ARG A 148 2.42 -18.69 -3.32
C ARG A 148 2.66 -17.19 -3.26
N TRP A 149 2.72 -16.62 -2.06
CA TRP A 149 3.05 -15.21 -1.90
C TRP A 149 4.50 -14.92 -2.31
N GLU A 150 5.44 -15.78 -1.93
CA GLU A 150 6.85 -15.66 -2.30
C GLU A 150 7.06 -15.74 -3.81
N VAL A 151 6.31 -16.57 -4.54
CA VAL A 151 6.36 -16.59 -6.01
C VAL A 151 6.01 -15.22 -6.62
N ILE A 152 5.07 -14.48 -6.03
CA ILE A 152 4.73 -13.13 -6.48
C ILE A 152 5.87 -12.16 -6.21
N LEU A 153 6.48 -12.23 -5.01
CA LEU A 153 7.61 -11.38 -4.65
C LEU A 153 8.84 -11.70 -5.52
N HIS A 154 9.07 -12.97 -5.83
CA HIS A 154 10.13 -13.42 -6.74
C HIS A 154 9.95 -12.91 -8.16
N PHE A 155 8.71 -12.80 -8.64
CA PHE A 155 8.42 -12.18 -9.94
C PHE A 155 8.81 -10.70 -9.96
N MET A 156 8.57 -9.96 -8.86
CA MET A 156 8.96 -8.55 -8.76
C MET A 156 10.48 -8.34 -8.81
N VAL A 157 11.26 -9.32 -8.38
CA VAL A 157 12.74 -9.28 -8.40
C VAL A 157 13.32 -9.90 -9.68
N GLY A 158 12.49 -10.40 -10.59
CA GLY A 158 12.93 -10.97 -11.88
C GLY A 158 13.54 -12.36 -11.77
N SER A 159 13.14 -13.16 -10.76
CA SER A 159 13.61 -14.55 -10.65
C SER A 159 13.06 -15.42 -11.80
N PRO A 160 13.90 -16.23 -12.47
CA PRO A 160 13.49 -17.05 -13.62
C PRO A 160 12.48 -18.14 -13.27
N SER A 161 12.35 -18.52 -11.99
CA SER A 161 11.42 -19.55 -11.53
C SER A 161 9.99 -19.03 -11.28
N ALA A 162 9.77 -17.72 -11.34
CA ALA A 162 8.50 -17.11 -11.01
C ALA A 162 7.68 -16.81 -12.28
N ALA A 163 6.80 -17.73 -12.66
CA ALA A 163 5.79 -17.48 -13.68
C ALA A 163 4.47 -17.08 -13.00
N VAL A 164 3.99 -15.88 -13.30
CA VAL A 164 2.71 -15.38 -12.76
C VAL A 164 1.71 -15.09 -13.87
N SER A 165 0.42 -15.06 -13.52
CA SER A 165 -0.66 -14.75 -14.46
C SER A 165 -0.49 -13.34 -15.04
N GLN A 166 -0.90 -13.18 -16.31
CA GLN A 166 -0.87 -11.89 -17.01
C GLN A 166 -1.69 -10.83 -16.25
N ASP A 167 -2.80 -11.24 -15.64
CA ASP A 167 -3.69 -10.35 -14.89
C ASP A 167 -3.02 -9.80 -13.62
N LEU A 168 -2.17 -10.59 -12.96
CA LEU A 168 -1.39 -10.13 -11.82
C LEU A 168 -0.27 -9.17 -12.26
N ALA A 169 0.44 -9.50 -13.33
CA ALA A 169 1.49 -8.63 -13.87
C ALA A 169 0.92 -7.26 -14.25
N GLN A 170 -0.26 -7.23 -14.90
CA GLN A 170 -0.97 -6.00 -15.19
C GLN A 170 -1.37 -5.24 -13.92
N LEU A 171 -1.81 -5.94 -12.87
CA LEU A 171 -2.15 -5.30 -11.59
C LEU A 171 -0.92 -4.69 -10.92
N LEU A 172 0.23 -5.39 -10.90
CA LEU A 172 1.48 -4.85 -10.37
C LEU A 172 1.94 -3.59 -11.11
N ILE A 173 1.72 -3.55 -12.43
CA ILE A 173 2.01 -2.38 -13.26
C ILE A 173 1.03 -1.23 -12.96
N GLN A 174 -0.27 -1.52 -12.88
CA GLN A 174 -1.30 -0.53 -12.55
C GLN A 174 -1.14 0.03 -11.13
N ALA A 175 -0.70 -0.80 -10.19
CA ALA A 175 -0.36 -0.41 -8.83
C ALA A 175 0.91 0.47 -8.74
N GLY A 176 1.60 0.66 -9.87
CA GLY A 176 2.86 1.40 -9.95
C GLY A 176 4.02 0.70 -9.26
N LEU A 177 3.91 -0.61 -8.98
CA LEU A 177 4.97 -1.38 -8.32
C LEU A 177 6.01 -1.88 -9.33
N MET A 178 5.58 -2.18 -10.55
CA MET A 178 6.45 -2.55 -11.68
C MET A 178 6.22 -1.62 -12.86
N ARG A 179 7.26 -1.39 -13.66
CA ARG A 179 7.19 -0.69 -14.94
C ARG A 179 7.45 -1.71 -16.04
N SER A 180 6.63 -1.69 -17.09
CA SER A 180 6.91 -2.41 -18.33
C SER A 180 7.19 -1.38 -19.41
N GLU A 181 8.41 -1.39 -19.94
CA GLU A 181 8.73 -0.69 -21.18
C GLU A 181 8.54 -1.66 -22.35
N ALA A 182 8.11 -1.14 -23.51
CA ALA A 182 7.71 -1.97 -24.64
C ALA A 182 8.90 -2.85 -25.12
N GLY A 183 8.82 -4.15 -24.84
CA GLY A 183 9.77 -5.16 -25.30
C GLY A 183 10.79 -5.66 -24.26
N ASP A 184 10.86 -5.05 -23.07
CA ASP A 184 11.76 -5.49 -22.00
C ASP A 184 11.02 -6.17 -20.85
N ALA A 185 11.74 -6.99 -20.07
CA ALA A 185 11.21 -7.60 -18.86
C ALA A 185 10.74 -6.51 -17.88
N PRO A 186 9.61 -6.71 -17.17
CA PRO A 186 9.08 -5.69 -16.29
C PRO A 186 10.08 -5.40 -15.16
N CYS A 187 10.48 -4.14 -15.02
CA CYS A 187 11.43 -3.68 -14.01
C CYS A 187 10.69 -3.21 -12.76
N ILE A 188 11.33 -3.37 -11.60
CA ILE A 188 10.80 -2.86 -10.34
C ILE A 188 10.85 -1.33 -10.32
N THR A 189 9.90 -0.68 -9.66
CA THR A 189 9.92 0.77 -9.43
C THR A 189 10.43 1.11 -8.03
N SER A 190 10.67 2.39 -7.74
CA SER A 190 10.99 2.89 -6.40
C SER A 190 9.94 2.48 -5.35
N ALA A 191 8.67 2.55 -5.73
CA ALA A 191 7.51 2.13 -4.93
C ALA A 191 7.48 0.61 -4.76
N GLY A 192 7.78 -0.14 -5.82
CA GLY A 192 7.94 -1.60 -5.79
C GLY A 192 8.99 -2.06 -4.80
N PHE A 193 10.15 -1.39 -4.77
CA PHE A 193 11.19 -1.73 -3.81
C PHE A 193 10.75 -1.44 -2.37
N GLN A 194 10.16 -0.26 -2.10
CA GLN A 194 9.59 0.03 -0.78
C GLN A 194 8.55 -1.00 -0.36
N PHE A 195 7.71 -1.45 -1.29
CA PHE A 195 6.73 -2.50 -1.03
C PHE A 195 7.39 -3.80 -0.56
N LEU A 196 8.47 -4.25 -1.20
CA LEU A 196 9.20 -5.45 -0.79
C LEU A 196 9.82 -5.34 0.61
N LEU A 197 10.03 -4.12 1.12
CA LEU A 197 10.57 -3.86 2.45
C LEU A 197 9.53 -3.90 3.57
N LEU A 198 8.24 -3.76 3.22
CA LEU A 198 7.15 -3.80 4.19
C LEU A 198 7.00 -5.19 4.82
N ASP A 199 6.31 -5.25 5.96
CA ASP A 199 5.86 -6.50 6.56
C ASP A 199 4.81 -7.19 5.68
N THR A 200 4.69 -8.51 5.81
CA THR A 200 3.79 -9.33 4.97
C THR A 200 2.34 -8.85 5.05
N ALA A 201 1.87 -8.41 6.23
CA ALA A 201 0.50 -7.93 6.40
C ALA A 201 0.27 -6.60 5.67
N SER A 202 1.17 -5.63 5.81
CA SER A 202 1.13 -4.36 5.08
C SER A 202 1.25 -4.54 3.58
N GLN A 203 2.12 -5.46 3.12
CA GLN A 203 2.25 -5.80 1.71
C GLN A 203 0.91 -6.31 1.15
N LEU A 204 0.33 -7.32 1.79
CA LEU A 204 -0.95 -7.88 1.35
C LEU A 204 -2.07 -6.84 1.39
N TRP A 205 -2.09 -5.98 2.42
CA TRP A 205 -3.09 -4.92 2.55
C TRP A 205 -2.97 -3.89 1.43
N TYR A 206 -1.76 -3.36 1.19
CA TYR A 206 -1.50 -2.42 0.11
C TYR A 206 -1.89 -3.02 -1.25
N PHE A 207 -1.49 -4.27 -1.49
CA PHE A 207 -1.82 -4.98 -2.71
C PHE A 207 -3.33 -5.14 -2.91
N THR A 208 -4.04 -5.49 -1.84
CA THR A 208 -5.50 -5.65 -1.87
C THR A 208 -6.21 -4.32 -2.09
N LEU A 209 -5.72 -3.21 -1.52
CA LEU A 209 -6.26 -1.87 -1.80
C LEU A 209 -6.11 -1.46 -3.26
N GLN A 210 -4.97 -1.76 -3.89
CA GLN A 210 -4.77 -1.50 -5.31
C GLN A 210 -5.64 -2.41 -6.18
N TYR A 211 -5.86 -3.66 -5.76
CA TYR A 211 -6.85 -4.53 -6.38
C TYR A 211 -8.26 -3.91 -6.32
N LEU A 212 -8.69 -3.42 -5.15
CA LEU A 212 -10.03 -2.83 -4.97
C LEU A 212 -10.24 -1.59 -5.85
N LYS A 213 -9.23 -0.72 -5.97
CA LYS A 213 -9.31 0.46 -6.87
C LYS A 213 -9.43 0.07 -8.35
N THR A 214 -8.85 -1.06 -8.75
CA THR A 214 -8.96 -1.57 -10.13
C THR A 214 -10.17 -2.49 -10.33
N ALA A 215 -10.91 -2.82 -9.27
CA ALA A 215 -12.07 -3.69 -9.36
C ALA A 215 -13.24 -3.03 -10.12
N GLU A 216 -13.44 -1.72 -9.94
CA GLU A 216 -14.50 -0.96 -10.63
C GLU A 216 -14.29 -0.94 -12.14
N SER A 217 -13.05 -0.79 -12.61
CA SER A 217 -12.74 -0.79 -14.06
C SER A 217 -12.90 -2.17 -14.70
N ARG A 218 -12.84 -3.24 -13.90
CA ARG A 218 -13.09 -4.63 -14.32
C ARG A 218 -14.58 -5.00 -14.29
N GLY A 219 -15.47 -4.08 -13.89
CA GLY A 219 -16.92 -4.31 -13.84
C GLY A 219 -17.37 -5.19 -12.67
N MET A 220 -16.57 -5.29 -11.60
CA MET A 220 -16.96 -6.01 -10.40
C MET A 220 -17.59 -5.07 -9.36
N ASP A 221 -18.65 -5.51 -8.65
CA ASP A 221 -19.25 -4.71 -7.57
C ASP A 221 -18.30 -4.65 -6.37
N LEU A 222 -17.83 -3.44 -6.05
CA LEU A 222 -16.93 -3.17 -4.93
C LEU A 222 -17.54 -3.62 -3.59
N VAL A 223 -18.87 -3.49 -3.42
CA VAL A 223 -19.56 -3.83 -2.17
C VAL A 223 -19.50 -5.34 -1.91
N GLU A 224 -19.74 -6.15 -2.94
CA GLU A 224 -19.71 -7.62 -2.81
C GLU A 224 -18.30 -8.12 -2.48
N ILE A 225 -17.29 -7.62 -3.19
CA ILE A 225 -15.88 -8.01 -2.98
C ILE A 225 -15.43 -7.64 -1.56
N LEU A 226 -15.73 -6.41 -1.12
CA LEU A 226 -15.29 -5.93 0.18
C LEU A 226 -16.01 -6.66 1.32
N SER A 227 -17.32 -6.91 1.17
CA SER A 227 -18.08 -7.74 2.11
C SER A 227 -17.50 -9.16 2.20
N PHE A 228 -17.15 -9.77 1.06
CA PHE A 228 -16.57 -11.10 1.02
C PHE A 228 -15.18 -11.15 1.68
N LEU A 229 -14.33 -10.15 1.46
CA LEU A 229 -13.02 -10.03 2.13
C LEU A 229 -13.18 -9.96 3.65
N PHE A 230 -14.12 -9.14 4.15
CA PHE A 230 -14.39 -9.07 5.58
C PHE A 230 -14.97 -10.36 6.14
N GLN A 231 -15.86 -11.03 5.41
CA GLN A 231 -16.37 -12.34 5.77
C GLN A 231 -15.24 -13.37 5.88
N LEU A 232 -14.32 -13.38 4.91
CA LEU A 232 -13.15 -14.26 4.90
C LEU A 232 -12.26 -14.09 6.14
N SER A 233 -12.22 -12.88 6.70
CA SER A 233 -11.42 -12.58 7.88
C SER A 233 -11.98 -13.15 9.19
N PHE A 234 -13.28 -13.42 9.24
CA PHE A 234 -13.94 -14.06 10.38
C PHE A 234 -14.06 -15.58 10.20
N SER A 235 -13.54 -16.11 9.09
CA SER A 235 -13.54 -17.54 8.85
C SER A 235 -12.59 -18.27 9.80
N THR A 236 -12.96 -19.49 10.17
CA THR A 236 -12.17 -20.37 11.02
C THR A 236 -11.14 -21.13 10.18
N LEU A 237 -9.87 -21.10 10.60
CA LEU A 237 -8.80 -21.87 9.97
C LEU A 237 -9.12 -23.37 9.98
N GLY A 238 -8.82 -24.04 8.86
CA GLY A 238 -9.01 -25.48 8.70
C GLY A 238 -10.45 -25.92 8.42
N ARG A 239 -11.43 -24.99 8.39
CA ARG A 239 -12.80 -25.28 7.97
C ARG A 239 -12.96 -25.03 6.47
N ASP A 240 -13.74 -25.90 5.82
CA ASP A 240 -14.14 -25.73 4.43
C ASP A 240 -15.38 -24.84 4.32
N TYR A 241 -15.42 -24.03 3.26
CA TYR A 241 -16.53 -23.14 2.95
C TYR A 241 -17.05 -23.42 1.54
N SER A 242 -18.37 -23.30 1.36
CA SER A 242 -19.03 -23.50 0.08
C SER A 242 -18.91 -22.28 -0.83
N VAL A 243 -18.80 -22.54 -2.13
CA VAL A 243 -18.82 -21.55 -3.21
C VAL A 243 -20.24 -21.38 -3.80
N GLU A 244 -21.21 -22.19 -3.35
CA GLU A 244 -22.58 -22.14 -3.86
C GLU A 244 -23.27 -20.81 -3.46
N GLY A 245 -23.90 -20.13 -4.43
CA GLY A 245 -24.57 -18.84 -4.21
C GLY A 245 -23.69 -17.60 -4.46
N MET A 246 -22.41 -17.78 -4.83
CA MET A 246 -21.55 -16.67 -5.25
C MET A 246 -21.88 -16.18 -6.68
N SER A 247 -21.81 -14.87 -6.89
CA SER A 247 -21.90 -14.22 -8.20
C SER A 247 -20.67 -14.53 -9.07
N ASP A 248 -20.79 -14.40 -10.40
CA ASP A 248 -19.67 -14.65 -11.33
C ASP A 248 -18.45 -13.73 -11.08
N SER A 249 -18.70 -12.51 -10.59
CA SER A 249 -17.69 -11.57 -10.12
C SER A 249 -16.94 -12.12 -8.90
N LEU A 250 -17.65 -12.63 -7.89
CA LEU A 250 -17.05 -13.23 -6.70
C LEU A 250 -16.27 -14.51 -7.03
N LEU A 251 -16.72 -15.33 -7.98
CA LEU A 251 -15.98 -16.51 -8.44
C LEU A 251 -14.65 -16.12 -9.09
N THR A 252 -14.66 -15.06 -9.90
CA THR A 252 -13.45 -14.50 -10.52
C THR A 252 -12.51 -13.95 -9.44
N PHE A 253 -13.05 -13.20 -8.47
CA PHE A 253 -12.29 -12.69 -7.34
C PHE A 253 -11.66 -13.82 -6.50
N LEU A 254 -12.41 -14.89 -6.25
CA LEU A 254 -11.93 -16.06 -5.51
C LEU A 254 -10.77 -16.77 -6.24
N GLN A 255 -10.76 -16.79 -7.57
CA GLN A 255 -9.61 -17.28 -8.33
C GLN A 255 -8.38 -16.38 -8.14
N HIS A 256 -8.55 -15.06 -8.11
CA HIS A 256 -7.44 -14.14 -7.83
C HIS A 256 -6.90 -14.33 -6.39
N LEU A 257 -7.78 -14.45 -5.39
CA LEU A 257 -7.38 -14.75 -4.02
C LEU A 257 -6.61 -16.08 -3.90
N ARG A 258 -6.97 -17.07 -4.73
CA ARG A 258 -6.25 -18.35 -4.84
C ARG A 258 -4.86 -18.16 -5.45
N GLU A 259 -4.73 -17.26 -6.42
CA GLU A 259 -3.42 -16.92 -6.98
C GLU A 259 -2.53 -16.21 -5.96
N PHE A 260 -3.10 -15.35 -5.12
CA PHE A 260 -2.36 -14.64 -4.06
C PHE A 260 -2.00 -15.55 -2.87
N GLY A 261 -2.62 -16.74 -2.75
CA GLY A 261 -2.43 -17.63 -1.61
C GLY A 261 -3.30 -17.30 -0.38
N LEU A 262 -4.29 -16.42 -0.53
CA LEU A 262 -5.24 -16.06 0.54
C LEU A 262 -6.31 -17.15 0.74
N VAL A 263 -6.65 -17.87 -0.32
CA VAL A 263 -7.53 -19.04 -0.25
C VAL A 263 -6.89 -20.22 -0.94
N PHE A 264 -7.13 -21.41 -0.40
CA PHE A 264 -6.77 -22.66 -1.03
C PHE A 264 -8.00 -23.28 -1.69
N GLN A 265 -7.87 -23.60 -2.98
CA GLN A 265 -8.80 -24.46 -3.70
C GLN A 265 -8.03 -25.53 -4.45
N ARG A 266 -8.46 -26.78 -4.27
CA ARG A 266 -7.85 -27.95 -4.93
C ARG A 266 -7.94 -27.87 -6.46
N LYS A 267 -9.09 -27.47 -6.99
CA LYS A 267 -9.34 -27.29 -8.43
C LYS A 267 -10.02 -25.94 -8.65
N ARG A 268 -9.80 -25.31 -9.82
CA ARG A 268 -10.44 -24.04 -10.20
C ARG A 268 -11.98 -24.08 -10.11
N LYS A 269 -12.59 -25.24 -10.38
CA LYS A 269 -14.04 -25.47 -10.31
C LYS A 269 -14.48 -26.20 -9.03
N SER A 270 -13.64 -26.21 -7.99
CA SER A 270 -14.00 -26.82 -6.70
C SER A 270 -15.15 -26.04 -6.07
N ARG A 271 -16.15 -26.75 -5.54
CA ARG A 271 -17.25 -26.13 -4.79
C ARG A 271 -16.84 -25.75 -3.35
N ARG A 272 -15.65 -26.14 -2.91
CA ARG A 272 -15.11 -25.86 -1.58
C ARG A 272 -13.82 -25.06 -1.67
N TYR A 273 -13.64 -24.13 -0.73
CA TYR A 273 -12.40 -23.39 -0.49
C TYR A 273 -12.03 -23.39 0.99
N TYR A 274 -10.74 -23.23 1.27
CA TYR A 274 -10.17 -23.14 2.61
C TYR A 274 -9.44 -21.79 2.77
N PRO A 275 -9.81 -20.95 3.74
CA PRO A 275 -9.08 -19.72 4.06
C PRO A 275 -7.68 -20.04 4.61
N THR A 276 -6.69 -19.24 4.24
CA THR A 276 -5.34 -19.33 4.82
C THR A 276 -5.14 -18.30 5.93
N ARG A 277 -4.09 -18.45 6.75
CA ARG A 277 -3.78 -17.49 7.82
C ARG A 277 -3.52 -16.08 7.31
N LEU A 278 -3.00 -15.95 6.08
CA LEU A 278 -2.80 -14.65 5.42
C LEU A 278 -4.13 -13.89 5.24
N ALA A 279 -5.22 -14.58 4.89
CA ALA A 279 -6.52 -13.94 4.71
C ALA A 279 -7.16 -13.45 6.00
N ILE A 280 -6.95 -14.17 7.11
CA ILE A 280 -7.46 -13.76 8.42
C ILE A 280 -6.68 -12.56 8.95
N ASN A 281 -5.35 -12.58 8.80
CA ASN A 281 -4.49 -11.48 9.22
C ASN A 281 -4.73 -10.21 8.39
N LEU A 282 -5.12 -10.33 7.12
CA LEU A 282 -5.37 -9.20 6.22
C LEU A 282 -6.37 -8.19 6.78
N ALA A 283 -7.48 -8.64 7.35
CA ALA A 283 -8.51 -7.73 7.86
C ALA A 283 -8.42 -7.47 9.37
N ALA A 284 -7.52 -8.15 10.09
CA ALA A 284 -7.24 -7.87 11.51
C ALA A 284 -6.42 -6.59 11.73
N GLY A 285 -6.18 -5.85 10.64
CA GLY A 285 -5.45 -4.60 10.64
C GLY A 285 -3.95 -4.83 10.79
N VAL A 286 -3.18 -3.83 10.36
CA VAL A 286 -1.71 -3.75 10.49
C VAL A 286 -1.27 -3.72 11.97
N SER A 287 -2.22 -3.67 12.92
CA SER A 287 -1.98 -3.59 14.36
C SER A 287 -1.92 -4.95 15.09
N GLY A 288 -2.20 -6.06 14.40
CA GLY A 288 -2.09 -7.40 14.96
C GLY A 288 -0.69 -7.96 14.79
N THR A 289 0.00 -8.22 15.89
CA THR A 289 1.30 -8.90 15.99
C THR A 289 1.40 -10.12 15.07
N SER A 290 1.91 -9.95 13.85
CA SER A 290 2.45 -11.07 13.08
C SER A 290 3.82 -11.38 13.67
N VAL A 291 3.97 -12.63 14.12
CA VAL A 291 5.28 -13.20 14.43
C VAL A 291 5.99 -13.38 13.09
N ASP A 292 6.58 -12.30 12.59
CA ASP A 292 7.37 -12.33 11.37
C ASP A 292 8.62 -13.18 11.63
N ALA A 293 8.58 -14.45 11.23
CA ALA A 293 9.75 -15.33 11.20
C ALA A 293 10.91 -14.73 10.37
N HIS A 294 10.60 -13.81 9.46
CA HIS A 294 11.55 -13.11 8.59
C HIS A 294 12.17 -11.85 9.22
N ASN A 295 11.70 -11.35 10.37
CA ASN A 295 12.20 -10.11 10.98
C ASN A 295 13.45 -10.27 11.84
N GLN A 296 13.99 -11.48 11.95
CA GLN A 296 15.32 -11.65 12.51
C GLN A 296 16.32 -11.03 11.54
N GLY A 297 17.00 -9.98 11.98
CA GLY A 297 18.04 -9.34 11.20
C GLY A 297 19.14 -10.35 10.85
N PHE A 298 19.45 -10.46 9.57
CA PHE A 298 20.37 -11.46 9.03
C PHE A 298 21.57 -10.84 8.31
N VAL A 299 21.60 -9.52 8.17
CA VAL A 299 22.60 -8.81 7.38
C VAL A 299 23.67 -8.19 8.28
N VAL A 300 24.94 -8.47 7.98
CA VAL A 300 26.10 -7.79 8.55
C VAL A 300 26.82 -7.05 7.43
N VAL A 301 27.17 -5.79 7.67
CA VAL A 301 27.85 -4.93 6.69
C VAL A 301 29.18 -4.47 7.27
N GLU A 302 30.26 -4.66 6.52
CA GLU A 302 31.62 -4.29 6.91
C GLU A 302 32.15 -3.07 6.14
N THR A 303 33.14 -2.37 6.68
CA THR A 303 33.75 -1.16 6.10
C THR A 303 34.45 -1.37 4.74
N ASN A 304 34.67 -2.62 4.33
CA ASN A 304 35.23 -3.01 3.04
C ASN A 304 34.17 -3.16 1.93
N TYR A 305 32.95 -2.64 2.15
CA TYR A 305 31.79 -2.75 1.25
C TYR A 305 31.27 -4.18 1.05
N ARG A 306 31.63 -5.13 1.94
CA ARG A 306 31.08 -6.48 1.92
C ARG A 306 29.84 -6.58 2.80
N ILE A 307 28.86 -7.30 2.28
CA ILE A 307 27.62 -7.67 2.94
C ILE A 307 27.66 -9.18 3.17
N TYR A 308 27.45 -9.58 4.41
CA TYR A 308 27.29 -10.96 4.84
C TYR A 308 25.84 -11.16 5.24
N ALA A 309 25.10 -11.92 4.44
CA ALA A 309 23.68 -12.22 4.69
C ALA A 309 23.53 -13.69 5.13
N TYR A 310 23.04 -13.89 6.35
CA TYR A 310 22.78 -15.21 6.94
C TYR A 310 21.35 -15.66 6.64
N THR A 311 21.10 -16.09 5.40
CA THR A 311 19.77 -16.51 4.98
C THR A 311 19.83 -17.63 3.95
N GLU A 312 18.84 -18.50 4.02
CA GLU A 312 18.58 -19.56 3.03
C GLU A 312 17.45 -19.17 2.07
N SER A 313 16.67 -18.12 2.40
CA SER A 313 15.51 -17.68 1.62
C SER A 313 15.96 -17.01 0.33
N GLU A 314 15.66 -17.64 -0.81
CA GLU A 314 16.01 -17.13 -2.14
C GLU A 314 15.51 -15.69 -2.38
N LEU A 315 14.37 -15.32 -1.80
CA LEU A 315 13.82 -13.97 -1.92
C LEU A 315 14.75 -12.94 -1.31
N GLN A 316 15.26 -13.21 -0.11
CA GLN A 316 16.19 -12.31 0.58
C GLN A 316 17.52 -12.21 -0.16
N ILE A 317 17.99 -13.30 -0.77
CA ILE A 317 19.17 -13.29 -1.65
C ILE A 317 18.94 -12.35 -2.84
N ALA A 318 17.79 -12.50 -3.50
CA ALA A 318 17.44 -11.72 -4.67
C ALA A 318 17.31 -10.22 -4.33
N LEU A 319 16.76 -9.89 -3.15
CA LEU A 319 16.70 -8.50 -2.65
C LEU A 319 18.10 -7.88 -2.45
N VAL A 320 19.05 -8.64 -1.89
CA VAL A 320 20.44 -8.19 -1.74
C VAL A 320 21.10 -8.02 -3.12
N ALA A 321 20.83 -8.92 -4.05
CA ALA A 321 21.36 -8.88 -5.42
C ALA A 321 20.86 -7.67 -6.24
N LEU A 322 19.75 -7.02 -5.86
CA LEU A 322 19.25 -5.83 -6.58
C LEU A 322 20.20 -4.63 -6.49
N PHE A 323 21.00 -4.52 -5.43
CA PHE A 323 21.90 -3.38 -5.21
C PHE A 323 23.33 -3.79 -4.87
N SER A 324 23.66 -5.08 -4.99
CA SER A 324 25.01 -5.60 -4.71
C SER A 324 25.35 -6.76 -5.64
N GLU A 325 26.64 -7.01 -5.84
CA GLU A 325 27.14 -8.12 -6.63
C GLU A 325 27.39 -9.33 -5.71
N LEU A 326 26.77 -10.47 -6.03
CA LEU A 326 26.98 -11.70 -5.27
C LEU A 326 28.35 -12.31 -5.60
N LEU A 327 29.21 -12.47 -4.59
CA LEU A 327 30.54 -13.08 -4.75
C LEU A 327 30.50 -14.58 -4.47
N TYR A 328 29.91 -14.97 -3.35
CA TYR A 328 29.86 -16.37 -2.90
C TYR A 328 28.50 -16.70 -2.30
N ARG A 329 27.98 -17.89 -2.63
CA ARG A 329 26.77 -18.47 -2.06
C ARG A 329 27.12 -19.77 -1.34
N PHE A 330 27.05 -19.74 -0.01
CA PHE A 330 27.10 -20.92 0.85
C PHE A 330 25.66 -21.33 1.25
N PRO A 331 25.45 -22.51 1.88
CA PRO A 331 24.11 -22.98 2.23
C PRO A 331 23.31 -22.02 3.11
N ASN A 332 23.96 -21.35 4.08
CA ASN A 332 23.32 -20.45 5.05
C ASN A 332 23.97 -19.06 5.14
N LEU A 333 24.91 -18.75 4.23
CA LEU A 333 25.66 -17.50 4.21
C LEU A 333 25.89 -17.06 2.77
N ILE A 334 25.64 -15.79 2.52
CA ILE A 334 25.90 -15.16 1.23
C ILE A 334 26.84 -14.00 1.46
N VAL A 335 27.85 -13.92 0.61
CA VAL A 335 28.80 -12.81 0.60
C VAL A 335 28.53 -12.01 -0.67
N ALA A 336 28.13 -10.76 -0.49
CA ALA A 336 27.91 -9.80 -1.57
C ALA A 336 28.82 -8.59 -1.39
N GLN A 337 29.07 -7.87 -2.48
CA GLN A 337 29.87 -6.65 -2.49
C GLN A 337 29.06 -5.50 -3.06
N VAL A 338 29.05 -4.37 -2.35
CA VAL A 338 28.45 -3.13 -2.84
C VAL A 338 29.51 -2.42 -3.67
N SER A 339 29.27 -2.31 -4.97
CA SER A 339 30.12 -1.61 -5.92
C SER A 339 29.44 -0.33 -6.39
N ARG A 340 30.21 0.58 -6.99
CA ARG A 340 29.65 1.77 -7.62
C ARG A 340 28.68 1.41 -8.76
N GLU A 341 29.04 0.40 -9.55
CA GLU A 341 28.28 -0.02 -10.72
C GLU A 341 26.94 -0.65 -10.30
N SER A 342 26.95 -1.50 -9.27
CA SER A 342 25.74 -2.15 -8.77
C SER A 342 24.75 -1.16 -8.15
N VAL A 343 25.24 -0.17 -7.39
CA VAL A 343 24.38 0.89 -6.84
C VAL A 343 23.84 1.80 -7.94
N GLN A 344 24.64 2.16 -8.94
CA GLN A 344 24.16 2.95 -10.07
C GLN A 344 23.10 2.21 -10.90
N GLN A 345 23.25 0.89 -11.07
CA GLN A 345 22.25 0.05 -11.71
C GLN A 345 20.96 -0.01 -10.89
N ALA A 346 21.06 -0.18 -9.56
CA ALA A 346 19.90 -0.15 -8.68
C ALA A 346 19.14 1.18 -8.77
N ILE A 347 19.86 2.30 -8.81
CA ILE A 347 19.28 3.64 -8.97
C ILE A 347 18.67 3.83 -10.37
N ALA A 348 19.23 3.21 -11.41
CA ALA A 348 18.62 3.17 -12.73
C ALA A 348 17.28 2.43 -12.75
N ASN A 349 17.16 1.39 -11.94
CA ASN A 349 15.92 0.68 -11.69
C ASN A 349 15.00 1.43 -10.70
N GLY A 350 15.36 2.63 -10.25
CA GLY A 350 14.54 3.47 -9.38
C GLY A 350 14.70 3.20 -7.88
N ILE A 351 15.67 2.38 -7.45
CA ILE A 351 15.96 2.14 -6.03
C ILE A 351 16.84 3.28 -5.49
N THR A 352 16.38 4.01 -4.48
CA THR A 352 17.13 5.16 -3.92
C THR A 352 18.16 4.74 -2.87
N ALA A 353 19.21 5.56 -2.65
CA ALA A 353 20.22 5.27 -1.62
C ALA A 353 19.59 5.19 -0.22
N GLU A 354 18.65 6.08 0.10
CA GLU A 354 17.96 6.07 1.38
C GLU A 354 17.20 4.76 1.63
N GLN A 355 16.56 4.20 0.59
CA GLN A 355 15.87 2.91 0.69
C GLN A 355 16.84 1.75 0.91
N ILE A 356 18.01 1.76 0.24
CA ILE A 356 19.06 0.75 0.44
C ILE A 356 19.59 0.83 1.88
N ILE A 357 19.90 2.04 2.36
CA ILE A 357 20.38 2.26 3.74
C ILE A 357 19.30 1.85 4.75
N HIS A 358 18.04 2.16 4.49
CA HIS A 358 16.93 1.75 5.34
C HIS A 358 16.80 0.22 5.40
N PHE A 359 16.89 -0.47 4.26
CA PHE A 359 16.89 -1.93 4.20
C PHE A 359 18.01 -2.55 5.04
N LEU A 360 19.25 -2.09 4.84
CA LEU A 360 20.41 -2.58 5.58
C LEU A 360 20.29 -2.33 7.09
N ARG A 361 19.64 -1.23 7.49
CA ARG A 361 19.41 -0.89 8.91
C ARG A 361 18.32 -1.76 9.53
N THR A 362 17.20 -1.94 8.83
CA THR A 362 16.04 -2.70 9.34
C THR A 362 16.33 -4.20 9.41
N ARG A 363 17.12 -4.75 8.48
CA ARG A 363 17.51 -6.18 8.46
C ARG A 363 18.89 -6.45 9.08
N ALA A 364 19.46 -5.49 9.83
CA ALA A 364 20.76 -5.64 10.46
C ALA A 364 20.77 -6.74 11.53
N HIS A 365 21.80 -7.58 11.54
CA HIS A 365 21.97 -8.66 12.50
C HIS A 365 22.02 -8.12 13.95
N PRO A 366 21.49 -8.85 14.96
CA PRO A 366 21.47 -8.41 16.36
C PRO A 366 22.83 -7.97 16.93
N VAL A 367 23.93 -8.53 16.43
CA VAL A 367 25.29 -8.13 16.83
C VAL A 367 25.61 -6.71 16.35
N MET A 368 25.17 -6.36 15.14
CA MET A 368 25.39 -5.05 14.54
C MET A 368 24.46 -3.99 15.14
N LEU A 369 23.24 -4.38 15.53
CA LEU A 369 22.30 -3.52 16.27
C LEU A 369 22.82 -3.07 17.65
N LYS A 370 23.79 -3.79 18.24
CA LYS A 370 24.45 -3.39 19.48
C LYS A 370 25.46 -2.24 19.29
N GLN A 371 25.87 -1.97 18.06
CA GLN A 371 26.84 -0.93 17.73
C GLN A 371 26.10 0.38 17.37
N THR A 372 26.63 1.50 17.84
CA THR A 372 26.13 2.84 17.49
C THR A 372 27.24 3.63 16.79
N PRO A 373 27.07 4.04 15.52
CA PRO A 373 25.93 3.80 14.62
C PRO A 373 25.83 2.34 14.15
N VAL A 374 24.61 1.87 13.86
CA VAL A 374 24.34 0.48 13.40
C VAL A 374 25.07 0.18 12.09
N LEU A 375 25.04 1.11 11.14
CA LEU A 375 25.76 1.00 9.88
C LEU A 375 27.03 1.86 9.93
N PRO A 376 28.18 1.38 9.43
CA PRO A 376 29.37 2.20 9.30
C PRO A 376 29.11 3.44 8.43
N PRO A 377 29.47 4.66 8.89
CA PRO A 377 29.17 5.90 8.18
C PRO A 377 29.84 5.97 6.80
N THR A 378 31.02 5.37 6.66
CA THR A 378 31.73 5.27 5.38
C THR A 378 30.86 4.67 4.28
N ILE A 379 30.02 3.69 4.59
CA ILE A 379 29.18 3.01 3.60
C ILE A 379 27.94 3.83 3.30
N THR A 380 27.29 4.38 4.33
CA THR A 380 26.10 5.21 4.14
C THR A 380 26.41 6.44 3.30
N ASP A 381 27.53 7.09 3.58
CA ASP A 381 27.96 8.28 2.86
C ASP A 381 28.38 7.92 1.43
N GLN A 382 29.08 6.81 1.24
CA GLN A 382 29.51 6.38 -0.09
C GLN A 382 28.33 6.03 -1.01
N ILE A 383 27.31 5.33 -0.50
CA ILE A 383 26.09 5.01 -1.28
C ILE A 383 25.36 6.31 -1.65
N ALA A 384 25.26 7.26 -0.71
CA ALA A 384 24.64 8.56 -0.99
C ALA A 384 25.43 9.38 -2.04
N LEU A 385 26.76 9.35 -1.97
CA LEU A 385 27.62 10.01 -2.97
C LEU A 385 27.42 9.41 -4.37
N TRP A 386 27.31 8.09 -4.48
CA TRP A 386 27.04 7.43 -5.77
C TRP A 386 25.68 7.79 -6.37
N GLU A 387 24.66 8.09 -5.54
CA GLU A 387 23.39 8.66 -6.03
C GLU A 387 23.57 10.09 -6.54
N LEU A 388 24.29 10.92 -5.79
CA LEU A 388 24.54 12.32 -6.17
C LEU A 388 25.35 12.44 -7.47
N GLU A 389 26.20 11.47 -7.81
CA GLU A 389 26.91 11.43 -9.09
C GLU A 389 25.97 11.41 -10.30
N ARG A 390 24.80 10.78 -10.18
CA ARG A 390 23.78 10.75 -11.23
C ARG A 390 23.00 12.05 -11.29
N ASP A 391 22.66 12.62 -10.14
CA ASP A 391 21.86 13.86 -10.03
C ASP A 391 22.67 15.14 -10.37
N ARG A 392 23.91 15.02 -10.86
CA ARG A 392 24.76 16.16 -11.26
C ARG A 392 24.21 16.96 -12.44
N LEU A 393 23.50 16.29 -13.36
CA LEU A 393 22.99 16.91 -14.59
C LEU A 393 21.46 16.94 -14.54
N GLN A 394 20.90 18.15 -14.59
CA GLN A 394 19.46 18.34 -14.75
C GLN A 394 19.16 18.59 -16.23
N PHE A 395 18.48 17.64 -16.87
CA PHE A 395 18.02 17.78 -18.24
C PHE A 395 16.71 18.58 -18.24
N SER A 396 16.74 19.74 -18.90
CA SER A 396 15.56 20.56 -19.12
C SER A 396 15.44 20.87 -20.61
N GLU A 397 14.33 20.44 -21.21
CA GLU A 397 14.04 20.73 -22.62
C GLU A 397 13.52 22.16 -22.74
N GLY A 398 14.08 22.92 -23.67
CA GLY A 398 13.70 24.31 -23.87
C GLY A 398 14.10 24.87 -25.22
N VAL A 399 13.49 26.01 -25.56
CA VAL A 399 13.79 26.76 -26.77
C VAL A 399 14.69 27.93 -26.42
N LEU A 400 15.77 28.07 -27.18
CA LEU A 400 16.71 29.18 -27.08
C LEU A 400 16.20 30.38 -27.90
N TYR A 401 16.07 31.54 -27.26
CA TYR A 401 15.95 32.83 -27.95
C TYR A 401 17.29 33.55 -27.91
N ASN A 402 17.78 33.91 -29.10
CA ASN A 402 18.99 34.69 -29.31
C ASN A 402 18.73 35.78 -30.36
N GLN A 403 19.73 36.62 -30.63
CA GLN A 403 19.70 37.67 -31.67
C GLN A 403 18.69 38.81 -31.42
N PHE A 404 18.56 39.27 -30.18
CA PHE A 404 17.82 40.51 -29.89
C PHE A 404 18.58 41.74 -30.41
N LEU A 405 17.88 42.60 -31.16
CA LEU A 405 18.44 43.84 -31.71
C LEU A 405 18.67 44.88 -30.62
N SER A 406 17.67 45.09 -29.76
CA SER A 406 17.70 46.03 -28.63
C SER A 406 17.77 45.31 -27.29
N GLN A 407 18.35 45.96 -26.28
CA GLN A 407 18.35 45.46 -24.91
C GLN A 407 16.97 45.58 -24.27
N VAL A 408 16.20 46.61 -24.64
CA VAL A 408 14.83 46.83 -24.15
C VAL A 408 13.92 45.68 -24.59
N ASP A 409 14.04 45.26 -25.85
CA ASP A 409 13.30 44.13 -26.43
C ASP A 409 13.53 42.82 -25.66
N PHE A 410 14.80 42.57 -25.30
CA PHE A 410 15.18 41.41 -24.50
C PHE A 410 14.57 41.48 -23.08
N GLU A 411 14.68 42.63 -22.42
CA GLU A 411 14.17 42.81 -21.05
C GLU A 411 12.65 42.66 -20.99
N VAL A 412 11.94 43.17 -21.99
CA VAL A 412 10.48 43.05 -22.12
C VAL A 412 10.05 41.60 -22.30
N LEU A 413 10.69 40.86 -23.20
CA LEU A 413 10.38 39.44 -23.42
C LEU A 413 10.75 38.57 -22.20
N ARG A 414 11.87 38.87 -21.55
CA ARG A 414 12.34 38.20 -20.34
C ARG A 414 11.38 38.41 -19.18
N ASN A 415 10.95 39.66 -18.93
CA ASN A 415 10.03 39.97 -17.84
C ASN A 415 8.69 39.25 -18.06
N HIS A 416 8.16 39.27 -19.27
CA HIS A 416 6.94 38.53 -19.61
C HIS A 416 7.09 37.01 -19.45
N ALA A 417 8.23 36.42 -19.84
CA ALA A 417 8.49 34.99 -19.64
C ALA A 417 8.68 34.62 -18.15
N LYS A 418 9.20 35.56 -17.34
CA LYS A 418 9.33 35.42 -15.89
C LYS A 418 7.97 35.50 -15.19
N ASP A 419 7.11 36.43 -15.61
CA ASP A 419 5.75 36.59 -15.07
C ASP A 419 4.87 35.37 -15.36
N LEU A 420 5.06 34.74 -16.53
CA LEU A 420 4.40 33.48 -16.89
C LEU A 420 5.02 32.23 -16.23
N GLY A 421 6.18 32.36 -15.56
CA GLY A 421 6.87 31.23 -14.93
C GLY A 421 7.46 30.21 -15.92
N VAL A 422 7.72 30.61 -17.17
CA VAL A 422 8.20 29.71 -18.24
C VAL A 422 9.69 29.85 -18.56
N LEU A 423 10.39 30.78 -17.90
CA LEU A 423 11.82 31.05 -18.07
C LEU A 423 12.68 30.01 -17.34
N ILE A 424 13.56 29.31 -18.06
CA ILE A 424 14.47 28.29 -17.51
C ILE A 424 15.84 28.91 -17.17
N TRP A 425 16.39 29.68 -18.10
CA TRP A 425 17.73 30.26 -17.97
C TRP A 425 17.83 31.59 -18.69
N GLU A 426 18.62 32.51 -18.16
CA GLU A 426 18.87 33.82 -18.75
C GLU A 426 20.35 34.18 -18.69
N ASN A 427 20.82 34.86 -19.74
CA ASN A 427 22.11 35.54 -19.77
C ASN A 427 21.93 36.94 -20.36
N PRO A 428 21.83 37.97 -19.49
CA PRO A 428 21.66 39.36 -19.93
C PRO A 428 22.83 39.90 -20.77
N GLN A 429 24.06 39.46 -20.52
CA GLN A 429 25.26 39.96 -21.22
C GLN A 429 25.23 39.61 -22.71
N ASN A 430 24.81 38.38 -23.01
CA ASN A 430 24.71 37.90 -24.39
C ASN A 430 23.31 38.09 -24.99
N ARG A 431 22.35 38.61 -24.22
CA ARG A 431 20.92 38.72 -24.59
C ARG A 431 20.37 37.36 -25.04
N VAL A 432 20.56 36.34 -24.21
CA VAL A 432 20.10 34.99 -24.48
C VAL A 432 19.16 34.55 -23.38
N MET A 433 18.05 33.93 -23.73
CA MET A 433 17.13 33.33 -22.77
C MET A 433 16.63 31.98 -23.27
N VAL A 434 16.41 31.05 -22.35
CA VAL A 434 15.83 29.73 -22.62
C VAL A 434 14.48 29.65 -21.93
N VAL A 435 13.45 29.30 -22.69
CA VAL A 435 12.10 29.06 -22.17
C VAL A 435 11.73 27.59 -22.29
N THR A 436 10.74 27.16 -21.50
CA THR A 436 10.15 25.83 -21.63
C THR A 436 9.49 25.62 -23.01
N GLN A 437 9.51 24.39 -23.51
CA GLN A 437 8.86 24.03 -24.78
C GLN A 437 7.35 24.35 -24.76
N ALA A 438 6.68 24.11 -23.64
CA ALA A 438 5.26 24.40 -23.46
C ALA A 438 4.97 25.92 -23.52
N GLY A 439 5.83 26.74 -22.90
CA GLY A 439 5.69 28.20 -22.86
C GLY A 439 6.10 28.92 -24.15
N HIS A 440 6.77 28.24 -25.08
CA HIS A 440 7.27 28.83 -26.33
C HIS A 440 6.15 29.50 -27.16
N SER A 441 4.98 28.86 -27.24
CA SER A 441 3.89 29.35 -28.08
C SER A 441 3.33 30.69 -27.59
N ASP A 442 3.26 30.91 -26.29
CA ASP A 442 2.69 32.11 -25.68
C ASP A 442 3.67 33.28 -25.68
N VAL A 443 4.96 33.00 -25.42
CA VAL A 443 6.03 33.99 -25.56
C VAL A 443 6.12 34.48 -27.02
N LYS A 444 5.97 33.58 -28.00
CA LYS A 444 5.96 33.93 -29.43
C LYS A 444 4.74 34.77 -29.82
N LYS A 445 3.54 34.48 -29.27
CA LYS A 445 2.33 35.28 -29.50
C LYS A 445 2.49 36.69 -28.95
N PHE A 446 3.04 36.83 -27.75
CA PHE A 446 3.31 38.14 -27.12
C PHE A 446 4.29 38.97 -27.97
N TRP A 447 5.39 38.38 -28.42
CA TRP A 447 6.36 39.06 -29.28
C TRP A 447 5.76 39.53 -30.61
N LYS A 448 4.91 38.70 -31.24
CA LYS A 448 4.21 39.09 -32.48
C LYS A 448 3.21 40.23 -32.26
N ARG A 449 2.59 40.32 -31.09
CA ARG A 449 1.66 41.41 -30.72
C ARG A 449 2.36 42.74 -30.43
N GLN A 450 3.64 42.72 -30.07
CA GLN A 450 4.44 43.94 -29.85
C GLN A 450 5.07 44.49 -31.13
N LYS A 451 5.23 43.66 -32.16
CA LYS A 451 5.79 44.07 -33.47
C LYS A 451 4.76 44.68 -34.43
N HIS A 452 3.46 44.54 -34.12
CA HIS A 452 2.35 45.24 -34.74
C HIS A 452 1.87 46.33 -33.79
#